data_AF-A0A2A2HDN0-F1
#
_entry.id   AF-A0A2A2HDN0-F1
#
_cell.length_a   1.000
_cell.length_b   1.000
_cell.length_c   1.000
_cell.angle_alpha   90.00
_cell.angle_beta   90.00
_cell.angle_gamma   90.00
#
_symmetry.space_group_name_H-M   'P 1'
#
loop_
_entity.id
_entity.type
_entity.pdbx_description
1 polymer ?
#
loop_
_entity_poly.entity_id
_entity_poly.type
_entity_poly.pdbx_seq_one_letter_code
_entity_poly.pdbx_strand_id
1 'polypeptide(L)'
;MYVLRSSLYVQDSTFTNNKLDLLKGAESIGGAICVENENSDDNYVNIISSKFTNNYAEFGGAVYIANCSEGEINNSIFNSNKADDGSAIYSGDSVLNMSKCNFTKNNATQHTTVCNMESNTHITSCNFNQNHGVLSSGVFNSEDGRAYIYYSNFTYNTNDLYGTIYNYGHIDVDSCNFTDNTQQGDSTICNMDDGDGYVWYCNFRGPYESIGNYGYYTLNRKGNEFY
;
A
#
# COMPACT_ATOMS: atom_id res chain seq x y z
N MET A 1 14.54 -2.80 -13.24
CA MET A 1 15.70 -1.97 -12.85
C MET A 1 16.07 -2.35 -11.43
N TYR A 2 17.32 -2.70 -11.17
CA TYR A 2 17.80 -3.04 -9.83
C TYR A 2 18.81 -1.98 -9.39
N VAL A 3 18.60 -1.39 -8.21
CA VAL A 3 19.43 -0.34 -7.62
C VAL A 3 19.91 -0.82 -6.27
N LEU A 4 21.23 -0.87 -6.10
CA LEU A 4 21.88 -1.32 -4.87
C LEU A 4 22.79 -0.23 -4.33
N ARG A 5 22.62 0.15 -3.07
CA ARG A 5 23.47 1.13 -2.35
C ARG A 5 23.61 2.46 -3.09
N SER A 6 22.51 2.95 -3.67
CA SER A 6 22.50 4.20 -4.42
C SER A 6 21.11 4.83 -4.40
N SER A 7 21.09 6.14 -4.60
CA SER A 7 19.85 6.87 -4.83
C SER A 7 19.28 6.57 -6.22
N LEU A 8 17.95 6.65 -6.34
CA LEU A 8 17.20 6.45 -7.58
C LEU A 8 16.35 7.69 -7.87
N TYR A 9 16.46 8.22 -9.08
CA TYR A 9 15.58 9.25 -9.60
C TYR A 9 14.89 8.78 -10.89
N VAL A 10 13.56 8.72 -10.86
CA VAL A 10 12.73 8.31 -12.00
C VAL A 10 11.65 9.37 -12.20
N GLN A 11 11.60 9.95 -13.39
CA GLN A 11 10.63 10.97 -13.73
C GLN A 11 10.04 10.69 -15.12
N ASP A 12 8.74 10.96 -15.28
CA ASP A 12 8.03 10.91 -16.57
C ASP A 12 8.27 9.61 -17.35
N SER A 13 8.40 8.50 -16.61
CA SER A 13 8.85 7.21 -17.15
C SER A 13 7.70 6.20 -17.20
N THR A 14 7.79 5.24 -18.12
CA THR A 14 6.80 4.16 -18.24
C THR A 14 7.49 2.80 -18.19
N PHE A 15 7.00 1.95 -17.28
CA PHE A 15 7.45 0.58 -17.08
C PHE A 15 6.27 -0.35 -17.35
N THR A 16 6.35 -1.14 -18.43
CA THR A 16 5.26 -2.03 -18.85
C THR A 16 5.72 -3.45 -19.07
N ASN A 17 4.96 -4.42 -18.55
CA ASN A 17 5.23 -5.86 -18.70
C ASN A 17 6.62 -6.28 -18.20
N ASN A 18 7.14 -5.63 -17.15
CA ASN A 18 8.40 -6.04 -16.55
C ASN A 18 8.15 -7.18 -15.57
N LYS A 19 9.05 -8.16 -15.60
CA LYS A 19 9.07 -9.28 -14.67
C LYS A 19 10.53 -9.53 -14.30
N LEU A 20 10.84 -9.47 -13.02
CA LEU A 20 12.17 -9.86 -12.55
C LEU A 20 12.18 -11.39 -12.40
N ASP A 21 12.58 -12.10 -13.46
CA ASP A 21 12.88 -13.53 -13.38
C ASP A 21 14.31 -13.71 -12.83
N LEU A 22 14.46 -13.67 -11.51
CA LEU A 22 15.70 -14.13 -10.89
C LEU A 22 15.80 -15.66 -11.04
N LEU A 23 17.01 -16.14 -11.29
CA LEU A 23 17.32 -17.57 -11.38
C LEU A 23 16.81 -18.29 -10.13
N LYS A 24 16.16 -19.45 -10.33
CA LYS A 24 15.58 -20.32 -9.29
C LYS A 24 16.38 -20.28 -7.98
N GLY A 25 15.78 -19.69 -6.94
CA GLY A 25 16.32 -19.68 -5.58
C GLY A 25 16.55 -18.29 -4.97
N ALA A 26 16.44 -17.21 -5.75
CA ALA A 26 16.33 -15.85 -5.21
C ALA A 26 14.88 -15.36 -5.35
N GLU A 27 14.34 -14.80 -4.27
CA GLU A 27 12.99 -14.21 -4.24
C GLU A 27 12.87 -13.12 -5.31
N SER A 28 11.76 -13.12 -6.07
CA SER A 28 11.56 -12.13 -7.13
C SER A 28 11.18 -10.78 -6.50
N ILE A 29 12.16 -9.92 -6.29
CA ILE A 29 11.99 -8.60 -5.65
C ILE A 29 11.83 -7.49 -6.70
N GLY A 30 10.67 -6.84 -6.76
CA GLY A 30 10.40 -5.65 -7.59
C GLY A 30 10.21 -5.94 -9.09
N GLY A 31 8.98 -5.83 -9.60
CA GLY A 31 8.70 -6.21 -11.00
C GLY A 31 9.30 -5.26 -12.02
N ALA A 32 9.17 -3.95 -11.82
CA ALA A 32 9.78 -2.92 -12.66
C ALA A 32 11.02 -2.29 -12.02
N ILE A 33 10.95 -1.99 -10.72
CA ILE A 33 12.01 -1.35 -9.97
C ILE A 33 12.19 -2.12 -8.66
N CYS A 34 13.44 -2.43 -8.34
CA CYS A 34 13.85 -2.93 -7.07
C CYS A 34 14.97 -2.03 -6.54
N VAL A 35 14.77 -1.48 -5.35
CA VAL A 35 15.77 -0.71 -4.62
C VAL A 35 16.05 -1.43 -3.32
N GLU A 36 17.30 -1.76 -3.10
CA GLU A 36 17.78 -2.39 -1.87
C GLU A 36 19.02 -1.63 -1.40
N ASN A 37 18.94 -1.08 -0.20
CA ASN A 37 20.04 -0.33 0.39
C ASN A 37 20.52 -1.03 1.68
N GLU A 38 21.56 -0.48 2.32
CA GLU A 38 22.10 -1.03 3.58
C GLU A 38 22.01 0.01 4.70
N ASN A 39 20.83 0.65 4.86
CA ASN A 39 20.58 1.64 5.90
C ASN A 39 21.64 2.75 5.96
N SER A 40 22.04 3.24 4.79
CA SER A 40 22.90 4.42 4.68
C SER A 40 22.02 5.67 4.61
N ASP A 41 22.29 6.65 5.48
CA ASP A 41 21.51 7.88 5.61
C ASP A 41 21.37 8.68 4.29
N ASP A 42 22.26 8.45 3.31
CA ASP A 42 22.34 9.22 2.06
C ASP A 42 21.56 8.64 0.85
N ASN A 43 20.83 7.53 0.99
CA ASN A 43 20.15 6.91 -0.15
C ASN A 43 18.65 7.22 -0.19
N TYR A 44 18.23 7.93 -1.23
CA TYR A 44 16.84 8.29 -1.46
C TYR A 44 16.26 7.68 -2.75
N VAL A 45 14.97 7.37 -2.72
CA VAL A 45 14.20 6.97 -3.91
C VAL A 45 13.24 8.08 -4.25
N ASN A 46 13.24 8.56 -5.50
CA ASN A 46 12.28 9.55 -5.95
C ASN A 46 11.67 9.15 -7.30
N ILE A 47 10.37 8.85 -7.31
CA ILE A 47 9.60 8.41 -8.47
C ILE A 47 8.46 9.41 -8.71
N ILE A 48 8.54 10.19 -9.79
CA ILE A 48 7.62 11.27 -10.08
C ILE A 48 6.94 11.04 -11.43
N SER A 49 5.62 11.27 -11.48
CA SER A 49 4.84 11.32 -12.73
C SER A 49 5.07 10.10 -13.65
N SER A 50 5.26 8.94 -13.04
CA SER A 50 5.65 7.72 -13.76
C SER A 50 4.53 6.69 -13.76
N LYS A 51 4.56 5.78 -14.73
CA LYS A 51 3.53 4.77 -14.95
C LYS A 51 4.11 3.36 -14.90
N PHE A 52 3.48 2.51 -14.09
CA PHE A 52 3.79 1.10 -13.93
C PHE A 52 2.58 0.28 -14.36
N THR A 53 2.70 -0.51 -15.42
CA THR A 53 1.59 -1.30 -15.96
C THR A 53 1.95 -2.76 -16.19
N ASN A 54 1.12 -3.67 -15.71
CA ASN A 54 1.28 -5.12 -15.93
C ASN A 54 2.66 -5.65 -15.51
N ASN A 55 3.27 -5.05 -14.47
CA ASN A 55 4.52 -5.58 -13.93
C ASN A 55 4.22 -6.71 -12.94
N TYR A 56 5.16 -7.65 -12.83
CA TYR A 56 5.01 -8.85 -12.02
C TYR A 56 6.27 -9.15 -11.21
N ALA A 57 6.11 -9.45 -9.92
CA ALA A 57 7.15 -9.95 -9.03
C ALA A 57 6.53 -10.81 -7.92
N GLU A 58 7.33 -11.35 -7.02
CA GLU A 58 6.87 -11.99 -5.79
C GLU A 58 6.56 -10.93 -4.73
N PHE A 59 7.46 -9.96 -4.58
CA PHE A 59 7.30 -8.77 -3.73
C PHE A 59 7.37 -7.50 -4.57
N GLY A 60 6.44 -6.56 -4.39
CA GLY A 60 6.47 -5.27 -5.08
C GLY A 60 6.26 -5.41 -6.58
N GLY A 61 5.02 -5.74 -6.99
CA GLY A 61 4.72 -6.11 -8.39
C GLY A 61 5.13 -5.05 -9.40
N ALA A 62 5.11 -3.77 -9.02
CA ALA A 62 5.80 -2.72 -9.75
C ALA A 62 7.12 -2.32 -9.07
N VAL A 63 7.05 -1.94 -7.80
CA VAL A 63 8.18 -1.33 -7.09
C VAL A 63 8.40 -2.03 -5.77
N TYR A 64 9.64 -2.44 -5.53
CA TYR A 64 10.13 -2.90 -4.24
C TYR A 64 11.16 -1.91 -3.71
N ILE A 65 10.99 -1.47 -2.46
CA ILE A 65 11.91 -0.58 -1.76
C ILE A 65 12.23 -1.21 -0.41
N ALA A 66 13.51 -1.41 -0.12
CA ALA A 66 13.96 -1.86 1.18
C ALA A 66 15.17 -1.07 1.70
N ASN A 67 15.25 -0.92 3.03
CA ASN A 67 16.37 -0.30 3.76
C ASN A 67 16.69 1.15 3.30
N CYS A 68 15.66 1.92 2.96
CA CYS A 68 15.79 3.26 2.41
C CYS A 68 15.41 4.33 3.44
N SER A 69 16.34 5.27 3.70
CA SER A 69 16.13 6.35 4.67
C SER A 69 15.02 7.32 4.24
N GLU A 70 14.82 7.51 2.94
CA GLU A 70 13.75 8.36 2.40
C GLU A 70 13.31 7.96 0.98
N GLY A 71 12.03 7.64 0.83
CA GLY A 71 11.40 7.37 -0.45
C GLY A 71 10.25 8.34 -0.73
N GLU A 72 10.17 8.85 -1.95
CA GLU A 72 9.06 9.65 -2.45
C GLU A 72 8.52 9.03 -3.75
N ILE A 73 7.21 8.84 -3.79
CA ILE A 73 6.48 8.47 -5.01
C ILE A 73 5.33 9.45 -5.18
N ASN A 74 5.43 10.31 -6.19
CA ASN A 74 4.49 11.38 -6.43
C ASN A 74 3.84 11.28 -7.80
N ASN A 75 2.54 11.58 -7.87
CA ASN A 75 1.78 11.74 -9.11
C ASN A 75 1.90 10.54 -10.07
N SER A 76 2.07 9.33 -9.53
CA SER A 76 2.39 8.14 -10.32
C SER A 76 1.20 7.18 -10.43
N ILE A 77 1.21 6.35 -11.47
CA ILE A 77 0.11 5.43 -11.79
C ILE A 77 0.62 3.99 -11.72
N PHE A 78 -0.06 3.17 -10.93
CA PHE A 78 0.13 1.74 -10.80
C PHE A 78 -1.11 1.02 -11.30
N ASN A 79 -1.02 0.41 -12.48
CA ASN A 79 -2.17 -0.23 -13.12
C ASN A 79 -1.91 -1.70 -13.43
N SER A 80 -2.77 -2.59 -12.93
CA SER A 80 -2.74 -4.02 -13.28
C SER A 80 -1.40 -4.71 -12.98
N ASN A 81 -0.66 -4.23 -11.98
CA ASN A 81 0.52 -4.92 -11.49
C ASN A 81 0.12 -6.06 -10.57
N LYS A 82 0.98 -7.07 -10.46
CA LYS A 82 0.69 -8.30 -9.73
C LYS A 82 1.90 -8.73 -8.90
N ALA A 83 1.66 -9.13 -7.66
CA ALA A 83 2.64 -9.79 -6.82
C ALA A 83 1.95 -10.68 -5.80
N ASP A 84 2.70 -11.51 -5.09
CA ASP A 84 2.16 -12.15 -3.88
C ASP A 84 1.90 -11.06 -2.84
N ASP A 85 2.90 -10.19 -2.65
CA ASP A 85 2.91 -9.15 -1.61
C ASP A 85 3.23 -7.77 -2.18
N GLY A 86 2.34 -6.81 -1.93
CA GLY A 86 2.51 -5.47 -2.47
C GLY A 86 2.37 -5.48 -3.99
N SER A 87 1.20 -5.84 -4.51
CA SER A 87 0.97 -6.00 -5.95
C SER A 87 1.33 -4.76 -6.77
N ALA A 88 1.26 -3.58 -6.18
CA ALA A 88 1.89 -2.38 -6.70
C ALA A 88 3.25 -2.12 -6.03
N ILE A 89 3.24 -1.94 -4.71
CA ILE A 89 4.41 -1.47 -3.96
C ILE A 89 4.62 -2.33 -2.72
N TYR A 90 5.89 -2.69 -2.49
CA TYR A 90 6.36 -3.24 -1.23
C TYR A 90 7.40 -2.29 -0.63
N SER A 91 7.25 -1.94 0.65
CA SER A 91 8.20 -1.15 1.45
C SER A 91 8.64 -1.96 2.66
N GLY A 92 9.95 -2.21 2.79
CA GLY A 92 10.58 -2.90 3.92
C GLY A 92 11.61 -2.00 4.62
N ASP A 93 11.60 -1.90 5.95
CA ASP A 93 12.61 -1.12 6.72
C ASP A 93 12.91 0.28 6.12
N SER A 94 11.87 1.01 5.72
CA SER A 94 12.02 2.24 4.94
C SER A 94 11.07 3.34 5.40
N VAL A 95 11.39 4.59 5.02
CA VAL A 95 10.44 5.70 5.08
C VAL A 95 9.91 5.95 3.66
N LEU A 96 8.61 5.85 3.46
CA LEU A 96 7.99 6.00 2.13
C LEU A 96 6.85 7.01 2.13
N ASN A 97 6.98 8.05 1.32
CA ASN A 97 5.97 9.08 1.12
C ASN A 97 5.33 8.92 -0.26
N MET A 98 4.06 8.52 -0.28
CA MET A 98 3.26 8.43 -1.50
C MET A 98 2.23 9.54 -1.54
N SER A 99 2.20 10.29 -2.65
CA SER A 99 1.19 11.32 -2.82
C SER A 99 0.65 11.46 -4.24
N LYS A 100 -0.67 11.68 -4.34
CA LYS A 100 -1.37 11.86 -5.63
C LYS A 100 -1.20 10.67 -6.58
N CYS A 101 -1.02 9.47 -6.03
CA CYS A 101 -0.85 8.25 -6.81
C CYS A 101 -2.19 7.57 -7.10
N ASN A 102 -2.26 6.89 -8.24
CA ASN A 102 -3.43 6.10 -8.64
C ASN A 102 -3.06 4.61 -8.71
N PHE A 103 -3.68 3.80 -7.87
CA PHE A 103 -3.57 2.35 -7.86
C PHE A 103 -4.85 1.76 -8.44
N THR A 104 -4.78 1.16 -9.64
CA THR A 104 -5.94 0.62 -10.33
C THR A 104 -5.75 -0.83 -10.74
N LYS A 105 -6.70 -1.71 -10.37
CA LYS A 105 -6.72 -3.11 -10.82
C LYS A 105 -5.45 -3.89 -10.50
N ASN A 106 -4.67 -3.49 -9.49
CA ASN A 106 -3.53 -4.28 -9.04
C ASN A 106 -4.04 -5.51 -8.29
N ASN A 107 -3.33 -6.62 -8.40
CA ASN A 107 -3.80 -7.92 -7.92
C ASN A 107 -2.72 -8.58 -7.06
N ALA A 108 -2.96 -8.65 -5.75
CA ALA A 108 -2.10 -9.37 -4.84
C ALA A 108 -2.60 -10.80 -4.65
N THR A 109 -1.73 -11.78 -4.84
CA THR A 109 -2.09 -13.20 -4.71
C THR A 109 -2.02 -13.73 -3.28
N GLN A 110 -1.42 -12.97 -2.34
CA GLN A 110 -1.36 -13.35 -0.93
C GLN A 110 -1.75 -12.22 0.02
N HIS A 111 -1.12 -11.04 -0.04
CA HIS A 111 -1.36 -9.99 0.94
C HIS A 111 -2.19 -8.82 0.41
N THR A 112 -1.56 -7.84 -0.24
CA THR A 112 -2.17 -6.52 -0.47
C THR A 112 -1.61 -5.73 -1.65
N THR A 113 -2.22 -4.59 -1.97
CA THR A 113 -1.76 -3.66 -3.01
C THR A 113 -0.51 -2.88 -2.62
N VAL A 114 -0.52 -2.28 -1.43
CA VAL A 114 0.65 -1.59 -0.85
C VAL A 114 1.00 -2.26 0.47
N CYS A 115 2.15 -2.93 0.49
CA CYS A 115 2.65 -3.62 1.67
C CYS A 115 3.63 -2.71 2.44
N ASN A 116 3.33 -2.43 3.71
CA ASN A 116 4.17 -1.71 4.63
C ASN A 116 4.74 -2.68 5.68
N MET A 117 6.00 -3.07 5.51
CA MET A 117 6.71 -4.00 6.38
C MET A 117 7.78 -3.23 7.16
N GLU A 118 7.59 -3.12 8.47
CA GLU A 118 8.55 -2.52 9.41
C GLU A 118 8.97 -1.10 8.97
N SER A 119 8.06 -0.42 8.27
CA SER A 119 8.32 0.81 7.53
C SER A 119 7.42 1.93 8.02
N ASN A 120 7.84 3.17 7.79
CA ASN A 120 7.05 4.37 8.03
C ASN A 120 6.49 4.91 6.71
N THR A 121 5.23 4.57 6.41
CA THR A 121 4.59 4.87 5.13
C THR A 121 3.50 5.93 5.26
N HIS A 122 3.62 6.99 4.47
CA HIS A 122 2.61 8.04 4.34
C HIS A 122 1.91 7.93 2.99
N ILE A 123 0.58 7.90 2.98
CA ILE A 123 -0.26 7.78 1.79
C ILE A 123 -1.23 8.96 1.78
N THR A 124 -0.95 9.95 0.94
CA THR A 124 -1.72 11.21 0.94
C THR A 124 -2.34 11.52 -0.40
N SER A 125 -3.66 11.79 -0.42
CA SER A 125 -4.39 12.14 -1.65
C SER A 125 -4.25 11.09 -2.76
N CYS A 126 -4.18 9.81 -2.39
CA CYS A 126 -4.07 8.70 -3.33
C CYS A 126 -5.45 8.10 -3.64
N ASN A 127 -5.54 7.38 -4.75
CA ASN A 127 -6.76 6.69 -5.16
C ASN A 127 -6.47 5.19 -5.38
N PHE A 128 -7.18 4.34 -4.66
CA PHE A 128 -7.16 2.90 -4.79
C PHE A 128 -8.49 2.46 -5.40
N ASN A 129 -8.46 2.01 -6.65
CA ASN A 129 -9.66 1.65 -7.38
C ASN A 129 -9.58 0.22 -7.97
N GLN A 130 -10.56 -0.62 -7.64
CA GLN A 130 -10.67 -1.98 -8.18
C GLN A 130 -9.42 -2.86 -7.94
N ASN A 131 -8.65 -2.58 -6.90
CA ASN A 131 -7.53 -3.44 -6.54
C ASN A 131 -8.05 -4.67 -5.79
N HIS A 132 -7.27 -5.74 -5.85
CA HIS A 132 -7.56 -6.99 -5.19
C HIS A 132 -6.37 -7.47 -4.38
N GLY A 133 -6.62 -8.04 -3.21
CA GLY A 133 -5.62 -8.80 -2.46
C GLY A 133 -6.28 -9.78 -1.52
N VAL A 134 -5.61 -10.90 -1.23
CA VAL A 134 -6.22 -11.99 -0.45
C VAL A 134 -6.45 -11.58 1.02
N LEU A 135 -5.44 -11.02 1.71
CA LEU A 135 -5.64 -10.50 3.07
C LEU A 135 -6.34 -9.14 3.08
N SER A 136 -5.84 -8.19 2.30
CA SER A 136 -6.39 -6.85 2.18
C SER A 136 -6.25 -6.31 0.77
N SER A 137 -7.10 -5.35 0.40
CA SER A 137 -7.13 -4.87 -0.99
C SER A 137 -6.43 -3.53 -1.21
N GLY A 138 -6.20 -2.76 -0.16
CA GLY A 138 -5.56 -1.44 -0.21
C GLY A 138 -4.17 -1.46 0.42
N VAL A 139 -4.12 -1.56 1.75
CA VAL A 139 -2.88 -1.40 2.53
C VAL A 139 -2.79 -2.47 3.61
N PHE A 140 -1.60 -3.06 3.73
CA PHE A 140 -1.20 -3.88 4.87
C PHE A 140 -0.13 -3.14 5.66
N ASN A 141 -0.24 -3.13 6.99
CA ASN A 141 0.76 -2.59 7.90
C ASN A 141 1.17 -3.66 8.92
N SER A 142 2.46 -4.01 8.96
CA SER A 142 3.01 -4.98 9.90
C SER A 142 3.09 -4.41 11.33
N GLU A 143 3.39 -5.29 12.29
CA GLU A 143 3.45 -4.98 13.73
C GLU A 143 4.41 -3.82 14.07
N ASP A 144 5.62 -3.83 13.53
CA ASP A 144 6.59 -2.73 13.70
C ASP A 144 6.39 -1.57 12.69
N GLY A 145 5.37 -1.67 11.83
CA GLY A 145 5.07 -0.68 10.81
C GLY A 145 4.24 0.49 11.33
N ARG A 146 4.46 1.66 10.74
CA ARG A 146 3.62 2.86 10.93
C ARG A 146 3.05 3.31 9.59
N ALA A 147 1.73 3.44 9.51
CA ALA A 147 1.06 3.89 8.31
C ALA A 147 0.17 5.11 8.59
N TYR A 148 0.32 6.14 7.77
CA TYR A 148 -0.43 7.39 7.84
C TYR A 148 -1.18 7.60 6.52
N ILE A 149 -2.50 7.46 6.52
CA ILE A 149 -3.33 7.43 5.33
C ILE A 149 -4.32 8.61 5.37
N TYR A 150 -4.09 9.60 4.53
CA TYR A 150 -4.79 10.88 4.57
C TYR A 150 -5.41 11.25 3.23
N TYR A 151 -6.62 11.81 3.27
CA TYR A 151 -7.31 12.38 2.11
C TYR A 151 -7.41 11.44 0.90
N SER A 152 -7.39 10.13 1.15
CA SER A 152 -7.29 9.11 0.11
C SER A 152 -8.64 8.42 -0.13
N ASN A 153 -8.82 7.89 -1.33
CA ASN A 153 -10.05 7.23 -1.75
C ASN A 153 -9.79 5.75 -2.00
N PHE A 154 -10.66 4.90 -1.49
CA PHE A 154 -10.68 3.46 -1.73
C PHE A 154 -12.04 3.09 -2.31
N THR A 155 -12.08 2.76 -3.60
CA THR A 155 -13.31 2.46 -4.33
C THR A 155 -13.28 1.10 -5.01
N TYR A 156 -14.34 0.30 -4.84
CA TYR A 156 -14.50 -0.99 -5.52
C TYR A 156 -13.36 -2.00 -5.32
N ASN A 157 -12.57 -1.87 -4.24
CA ASN A 157 -11.50 -2.81 -3.96
C ASN A 157 -12.06 -4.09 -3.33
N THR A 158 -11.48 -5.24 -3.66
CA THR A 158 -11.98 -6.56 -3.25
C THR A 158 -10.93 -7.36 -2.48
N ASN A 159 -11.29 -8.01 -1.39
CA ASN A 159 -10.40 -8.95 -0.68
C ASN A 159 -11.13 -10.16 -0.13
N ASP A 160 -10.37 -11.21 0.15
CA ASP A 160 -10.92 -12.53 0.46
C ASP A 160 -11.04 -12.78 1.97
N LEU A 161 -10.33 -12.04 2.82
CA LEU A 161 -10.25 -12.35 4.26
C LEU A 161 -10.60 -11.19 5.19
N TYR A 162 -9.83 -10.10 5.18
CA TYR A 162 -9.98 -9.07 6.21
C TYR A 162 -10.68 -7.81 5.68
N GLY A 163 -9.97 -6.70 5.61
CA GLY A 163 -10.50 -5.39 5.23
C GLY A 163 -9.75 -4.78 4.06
N THR A 164 -10.21 -3.63 3.61
CA THR A 164 -9.46 -2.81 2.64
C THR A 164 -8.11 -2.39 3.22
N ILE A 165 -8.08 -2.06 4.51
CA ILE A 165 -6.85 -1.81 5.26
C ILE A 165 -6.74 -2.89 6.35
N TYR A 166 -5.55 -3.48 6.46
CA TYR A 166 -5.24 -4.44 7.50
C TYR A 166 -4.02 -4.01 8.30
N ASN A 167 -4.19 -3.86 9.62
CA ASN A 167 -3.20 -3.25 10.49
C ASN A 167 -2.83 -4.14 11.68
N TYR A 168 -1.52 -4.33 11.88
CA TYR A 168 -0.91 -4.90 13.09
C TYR A 168 -0.08 -3.89 13.89
N GLY A 169 0.40 -2.81 13.28
CA GLY A 169 1.23 -1.80 13.95
C GLY A 169 0.45 -0.52 14.27
N HIS A 170 1.05 0.63 14.01
CA HIS A 170 0.39 1.92 14.19
C HIS A 170 -0.29 2.39 12.91
N ILE A 171 -1.57 2.78 12.98
CA ILE A 171 -2.32 3.33 11.84
C ILE A 171 -3.02 4.65 12.18
N ASP A 172 -2.80 5.66 11.35
CA ASP A 172 -3.61 6.87 11.33
C ASP A 172 -4.37 6.96 10.01
N VAL A 173 -5.70 6.95 10.05
CA VAL A 173 -6.54 7.13 8.87
C VAL A 173 -7.41 8.36 9.05
N ASP A 174 -7.12 9.42 8.30
CA ASP A 174 -7.86 10.67 8.39
C ASP A 174 -8.45 11.11 7.05
N SER A 175 -9.68 11.62 7.11
CA SER A 175 -10.34 12.28 5.97
C SER A 175 -10.38 11.43 4.69
N CYS A 176 -10.46 10.10 4.84
CA CYS A 176 -10.49 9.14 3.73
C CYS A 176 -11.92 8.73 3.36
N ASN A 177 -12.12 8.34 2.10
CA ASN A 177 -13.38 7.79 1.62
C ASN A 177 -13.23 6.32 1.26
N PHE A 178 -14.14 5.48 1.74
CA PHE A 178 -14.27 4.08 1.40
C PHE A 178 -15.64 3.89 0.76
N THR A 179 -15.68 3.49 -0.51
CA THR A 179 -16.95 3.37 -1.26
C THR A 179 -17.00 2.05 -2.03
N ASP A 180 -18.01 1.25 -1.76
CA ASP A 180 -18.29 -0.01 -2.45
C ASP A 180 -17.10 -0.99 -2.46
N ASN A 181 -16.28 -0.98 -1.41
CA ASN A 181 -15.29 -2.04 -1.20
C ASN A 181 -15.99 -3.31 -0.71
N THR A 182 -15.52 -4.46 -1.18
CA THR A 182 -16.10 -5.77 -0.87
C THR A 182 -15.06 -6.64 -0.20
N GLN A 183 -15.44 -7.26 0.91
CA GLN A 183 -14.59 -8.17 1.66
C GLN A 183 -15.41 -9.34 2.19
N GLN A 184 -14.74 -10.44 2.54
CA GLN A 184 -15.37 -11.47 3.38
C GLN A 184 -15.39 -11.07 4.86
N GLY A 185 -14.38 -10.32 5.31
CA GLY A 185 -14.24 -9.90 6.70
C GLY A 185 -15.27 -8.87 7.15
N ASP A 186 -15.41 -8.74 8.47
CA ASP A 186 -16.49 -7.96 9.09
C ASP A 186 -16.27 -6.45 9.05
N SER A 187 -15.16 -5.95 8.46
CA SER A 187 -14.84 -4.52 8.48
C SER A 187 -13.91 -4.03 7.37
N THR A 188 -14.09 -2.77 6.99
CA THR A 188 -13.28 -2.10 5.96
C THR A 188 -11.86 -1.78 6.43
N ILE A 189 -11.69 -1.47 7.71
CA ILE A 189 -10.38 -1.31 8.37
C ILE A 189 -10.37 -2.29 9.54
N CYS A 190 -9.38 -3.18 9.59
CA CYS A 190 -9.22 -4.13 10.69
C CYS A 190 -7.93 -3.82 11.46
N ASN A 191 -8.05 -3.55 12.78
CA ASN A 191 -6.92 -3.64 13.72
C ASN A 191 -6.85 -5.04 14.26
N MET A 192 -5.64 -5.55 14.32
CA MET A 192 -5.31 -6.72 15.13
C MET A 192 -4.72 -6.29 16.48
N ASP A 193 -4.69 -7.25 17.40
CA ASP A 193 -4.56 -7.06 18.84
C ASP A 193 -3.42 -6.13 19.29
N ASP A 194 -2.24 -6.27 18.69
CA ASP A 194 -1.05 -5.44 19.03
C ASP A 194 -1.03 -4.08 18.32
N GLY A 195 -1.95 -3.88 17.37
CA GLY A 195 -2.09 -2.65 16.62
C GLY A 195 -2.78 -1.55 17.42
N ASP A 196 -2.38 -0.32 17.16
CA ASP A 196 -3.02 0.88 17.66
C ASP A 196 -3.31 1.88 16.53
N GLY A 197 -4.15 2.87 16.80
CA GLY A 197 -4.40 3.88 15.79
C GLY A 197 -5.57 4.81 16.02
N TYR A 198 -5.71 5.69 15.06
CA TYR A 198 -6.74 6.72 15.02
C TYR A 198 -7.45 6.71 13.67
N VAL A 199 -8.79 6.72 13.72
CA VAL A 199 -9.62 6.89 12.51
C VAL A 199 -10.51 8.12 12.67
N TRP A 200 -10.24 9.12 11.85
CA TRP A 200 -10.87 10.44 11.92
C TRP A 200 -11.48 10.85 10.60
N TYR A 201 -12.65 11.50 10.68
CA TYR A 201 -13.32 12.16 9.54
C TYR A 201 -13.47 11.31 8.26
N CYS A 202 -13.44 9.99 8.38
CA CYS A 202 -13.57 9.07 7.27
C CYS A 202 -15.04 8.79 6.94
N ASN A 203 -15.33 8.60 5.65
CA ASN A 203 -16.64 8.27 5.13
C ASN A 203 -16.64 6.83 4.61
N PHE A 204 -17.58 6.02 5.06
CA PHE A 204 -17.76 4.63 4.65
C PHE A 204 -19.12 4.49 3.97
N ARG A 205 -19.15 3.97 2.75
CA ARG A 205 -20.36 3.73 1.97
C ARG A 205 -20.26 2.38 1.28
N GLY A 206 -21.30 1.56 1.34
CA GLY A 206 -21.37 0.32 0.57
C GLY A 206 -21.76 -0.89 1.42
N PRO A 207 -21.47 -2.12 0.98
CA PRO A 207 -22.00 -3.32 1.63
C PRO A 207 -21.38 -3.60 3.01
N TYR A 208 -20.22 -3.02 3.33
CA TYR A 208 -19.51 -3.22 4.60
C TYR A 208 -19.03 -1.86 5.16
N GLU A 209 -19.79 -1.29 6.11
CA GLU A 209 -19.59 0.08 6.64
C GLU A 209 -18.97 0.14 8.04
N SER A 210 -18.28 -0.93 8.43
CA SER A 210 -17.74 -1.15 9.77
C SER A 210 -16.22 -0.99 9.83
N ILE A 211 -15.74 -0.62 11.00
CA ILE A 211 -14.34 -0.75 11.42
C ILE A 211 -14.35 -1.88 12.45
N GLY A 212 -13.48 -2.86 12.29
CA GLY A 212 -13.37 -4.03 13.14
C GLY A 212 -12.21 -3.79 14.07
N ASN A 213 -12.45 -3.90 15.36
CA ASN A 213 -11.44 -3.60 16.35
C ASN A 213 -11.20 -4.79 17.26
N TYR A 214 -10.00 -5.34 17.17
CA TYR A 214 -9.47 -6.30 18.14
C TYR A 214 -8.32 -5.69 18.99
N GLY A 215 -7.87 -4.46 18.68
CA GLY A 215 -6.83 -3.70 19.41
C GLY A 215 -7.30 -2.37 20.03
N TYR A 216 -6.38 -1.42 20.24
CA TYR A 216 -6.70 -0.10 20.83
C TYR A 216 -7.01 0.96 19.76
N TYR A 217 -8.25 1.47 19.73
CA TYR A 217 -8.66 2.56 18.82
C TYR A 217 -9.29 3.75 19.52
N THR A 218 -8.99 4.94 19.01
CA THR A 218 -9.83 6.13 19.22
C THR A 218 -10.59 6.45 17.94
N LEU A 219 -11.92 6.46 18.01
CA LEU A 219 -12.81 6.71 16.89
C LEU A 219 -13.44 8.10 16.98
N ASN A 220 -13.27 8.93 15.96
CA ASN A 220 -14.02 10.18 15.81
C ASN A 220 -14.60 10.26 14.39
N ARG A 221 -15.78 9.65 14.21
CA ARG A 221 -16.52 9.67 12.93
C ARG A 221 -17.20 11.02 12.74
N LYS A 222 -17.17 11.56 11.51
CA LYS A 222 -18.19 12.53 11.10
C LYS A 222 -19.50 11.75 11.00
N GLY A 223 -20.46 12.04 11.87
CA GLY A 223 -21.75 11.37 11.89
C GLY A 223 -22.44 11.45 10.53
N ASN A 224 -22.71 10.29 9.93
CA ASN A 224 -23.85 10.17 9.03
C ASN A 224 -25.07 9.96 9.95
N GLU A 225 -25.63 11.07 10.43
CA GLU A 225 -27.02 11.06 10.85
C GLU A 225 -27.85 10.75 9.61
N PHE A 226 -28.43 9.55 9.57
CA PHE A 226 -29.42 9.18 8.56
C PHE A 226 -30.73 9.90 8.90
N TYR A 227 -31.27 10.68 7.94
CA TYR A 227 -32.69 11.01 7.85
C TYR A 227 -33.35 10.09 6.82
#